data_AF-A0A948R7K2-F1
#
_entry.id   AF-A0A948R7K2-F1
#
_cell.length_a   1.000
_cell.length_b   1.000
_cell.length_c   1.000
_cell.angle_alpha   90.00
_cell.angle_beta   90.00
_cell.angle_gamma   90.00
#
_symmetry.space_group_name_H-M   'P 1'
#
loop_
_entity.id
_entity.type
_entity.pdbx_description
1 polymer ?
#
loop_
_entity_poly.entity_id
_entity_poly.type
_entity_poly.pdbx_seq_one_letter_code
_entity_poly.pdbx_strand_id
1 'polypeptide(L)'
;GGSRAFVQDIRNKSGYPDFSTIVLLHEYAHHFLMSSSRFAMPRWINEGAAEFFAAATFNDDGSLTIGRAAQHRGPELINGDPVPVRELLDPALYDRERNSPYDAFYGKSWLLYHYLTFSTERKGQLQQYQMNLVQGVEPLAAAEAAFGDLDVLERELRAYMRRRLMTFVLGPERLTTGTISLRKLPPGEAAMMPLQIRSQRGVNSEQAAEILEDARAIAARYPDDPGVLTALAEAEYDAGNDAEAIAAADAAIARDPVRKNAYVQKGYAMFRQAREMNQQAAAYEAAMKPFEALNRLENDHPLPLLYYYRSFTERGVDPPENARAALEYASQLAPFDQDLQVNAAIMLMGEGKNAIARDFLAPLAANPHGGGFAKRAKLLMAMLAEAPDGTVIDLSNIPEPVETPDLSDATD
;
A
#
# COMPACT_ATOMS: atom_id res chain seq x y z
N GLY A 1 2.67 -10.35 -6.59
CA GLY A 1 3.80 -9.55 -6.09
C GLY A 1 3.53 -9.27 -4.63
N GLY A 2 4.51 -9.43 -3.75
CA GLY A 2 4.37 -9.05 -2.34
C GLY A 2 4.67 -7.58 -2.12
N SER A 3 4.23 -7.03 -0.99
CA SER A 3 4.58 -5.69 -0.56
C SER A 3 6.06 -5.58 -0.19
N ARG A 4 6.68 -4.46 -0.53
CA ARG A 4 8.11 -4.19 -0.25
C ARG A 4 8.24 -2.82 0.39
N ALA A 5 9.19 -2.70 1.30
CA ALA A 5 9.60 -1.42 1.87
C ALA A 5 11.10 -1.25 1.62
N PHE A 6 11.49 -0.10 1.07
CA PHE A 6 12.88 0.30 0.90
C PHE A 6 13.16 1.41 1.89
N VAL A 7 14.09 1.18 2.80
CA VAL A 7 14.43 2.14 3.85
C VAL A 7 15.94 2.29 3.93
N GLN A 8 16.38 3.43 4.45
CA GLN A 8 17.79 3.64 4.79
C GLN A 8 18.26 2.63 5.86
N ASP A 9 19.56 2.56 6.06
CA ASP A 9 20.18 1.69 7.08
C ASP A 9 19.50 1.83 8.44
N ILE A 10 18.92 0.75 8.93
CA ILE A 10 18.37 0.69 10.28
C ILE A 10 19.51 0.51 11.29
N ARG A 11 19.65 1.47 12.21
CA ARG A 11 20.71 1.49 13.24
C ARG A 11 20.15 1.52 14.66
N ASN A 12 19.14 0.68 14.91
CA ASN A 12 18.51 0.60 16.22
C ASN A 12 19.55 0.38 17.33
N LYS A 13 19.48 1.22 18.34
CA LYS A 13 20.18 1.06 19.63
C LYS A 13 19.15 0.69 20.68
N SER A 14 19.61 0.25 21.85
CA SER A 14 18.72 0.08 23.00
C SER A 14 17.98 1.39 23.29
N GLY A 15 16.65 1.32 23.46
CA GLY A 15 15.81 2.47 23.80
C GLY A 15 14.90 2.95 22.67
N TYR A 16 14.99 4.24 22.30
CA TYR A 16 14.12 4.84 21.27
C TYR A 16 14.58 4.43 19.86
N PRO A 17 13.66 4.02 18.96
CA PRO A 17 14.03 3.55 17.63
C PRO A 17 14.74 4.64 16.82
N ASP A 18 15.61 4.21 15.91
CA ASP A 18 16.22 5.10 14.92
C ASP A 18 15.15 5.71 13.99
N PHE A 19 15.40 6.90 13.43
CA PHE A 19 14.43 7.57 12.57
C PHE A 19 14.01 6.71 11.36
N SER A 20 14.92 5.97 10.74
CA SER A 20 14.56 5.08 9.63
C SER A 20 13.65 3.94 10.07
N THR A 21 13.78 3.45 11.31
CA THR A 21 12.86 2.47 11.90
C THR A 21 11.49 3.09 12.18
N ILE A 22 11.44 4.34 12.65
CA ILE A 22 10.18 5.06 12.88
C ILE A 22 9.41 5.18 11.58
N VAL A 23 10.06 5.63 10.51
CA VAL A 23 9.47 5.71 9.17
C VAL A 23 9.01 4.32 8.71
N LEU A 24 9.87 3.30 8.81
CA LEU A 24 9.48 1.94 8.42
C LEU A 24 8.23 1.45 9.16
N LEU A 25 8.17 1.64 10.48
CA LEU A 25 7.05 1.17 11.29
C LEU A 25 5.79 2.01 11.10
N HIS A 26 5.93 3.31 10.79
CA HIS A 26 4.83 4.17 10.38
C HIS A 26 4.19 3.65 9.09
N GLU A 27 4.99 3.45 8.04
CA GLU A 27 4.50 2.91 6.76
C GLU A 27 3.99 1.47 6.89
N TYR A 28 4.62 0.66 7.75
CA TYR A 28 4.15 -0.69 8.04
C TYR A 28 2.79 -0.68 8.76
N ALA A 29 2.54 0.28 9.65
CA ALA A 29 1.25 0.44 10.31
C ALA A 29 0.16 0.82 9.29
N HIS A 30 0.42 1.76 8.38
CA HIS A 30 -0.48 2.05 7.25
C HIS A 30 -0.79 0.80 6.43
N HIS A 31 0.26 0.06 6.05
CA HIS A 31 0.12 -1.18 5.30
C HIS A 31 -0.72 -2.24 6.05
N PHE A 32 -0.48 -2.43 7.35
CA PHE A 32 -1.22 -3.37 8.19
C PHE A 32 -2.69 -2.96 8.33
N LEU A 33 -2.97 -1.68 8.60
CA LEU A 33 -4.33 -1.16 8.77
C LEU A 33 -5.14 -1.29 7.49
N MET A 34 -4.56 -0.93 6.35
CA MET A 34 -5.18 -1.09 5.04
C MET A 34 -5.39 -2.57 4.67
N SER A 35 -4.47 -3.45 5.06
CA SER A 35 -4.58 -4.88 4.75
C SER A 35 -5.55 -5.64 5.65
N SER A 36 -5.85 -5.12 6.84
CA SER A 36 -6.70 -5.77 7.84
C SER A 36 -8.12 -5.22 7.91
N SER A 37 -8.39 -4.07 7.28
CA SER A 37 -9.68 -3.40 7.38
C SER A 37 -10.07 -2.73 6.07
N ARG A 38 -11.36 -2.88 5.69
CA ARG A 38 -12.01 -2.11 4.61
C ARG A 38 -12.71 -0.86 5.14
N PHE A 39 -12.40 -0.44 6.36
CA PHE A 39 -12.91 0.80 6.91
C PHE A 39 -12.19 1.99 6.29
N ALA A 40 -12.96 2.93 5.73
CA ALA A 40 -12.44 4.22 5.29
C ALA A 40 -12.03 5.07 6.50
N MET A 41 -10.82 4.83 7.02
CA MET A 41 -10.29 5.52 8.20
C MET A 41 -10.13 7.01 7.91
N PRO A 42 -10.72 7.90 8.74
CA PRO A 42 -10.40 9.32 8.66
C PRO A 42 -8.91 9.54 8.84
N ARG A 43 -8.39 10.56 8.16
CA ARG A 43 -6.95 10.89 8.15
C ARG A 43 -6.35 10.93 9.56
N TRP A 44 -6.99 11.57 10.53
CA TRP A 44 -6.47 11.66 11.90
C TRP A 44 -6.34 10.29 12.60
N ILE A 45 -7.26 9.34 12.36
CA ILE A 45 -7.15 7.98 12.91
C ILE A 45 -5.99 7.27 12.24
N ASN A 46 -5.91 7.37 10.91
CA ASN A 46 -4.90 6.70 10.12
C ASN A 46 -3.49 7.15 10.54
N GLU A 47 -3.25 8.46 10.56
CA GLU A 47 -1.97 9.03 11.03
C GLU A 47 -1.73 8.78 12.53
N GLY A 48 -2.75 8.97 13.37
CA GLY A 48 -2.60 8.80 14.81
C GLY A 48 -2.26 7.36 15.20
N ALA A 49 -2.87 6.38 14.53
CA ALA A 49 -2.55 4.97 14.69
C ALA A 49 -1.15 4.64 14.15
N ALA A 50 -0.79 5.14 12.97
CA ALA A 50 0.54 4.94 12.41
C ALA A 50 1.63 5.46 13.34
N GLU A 51 1.49 6.69 13.83
CA GLU A 51 2.38 7.30 14.83
C GLU A 51 2.43 6.52 16.16
N PHE A 52 1.29 5.95 16.59
CA PHE A 52 1.21 5.15 17.82
C PHE A 52 2.06 3.87 17.74
N PHE A 53 2.13 3.26 16.56
CA PHE A 53 2.96 2.07 16.30
C PHE A 53 4.38 2.41 15.85
N ALA A 54 4.62 3.57 15.23
CA ALA A 54 5.91 3.98 14.67
C ALA A 54 7.03 4.00 15.71
N ALA A 55 6.71 4.35 16.96
CA ALA A 55 7.68 4.40 18.05
C ALA A 55 7.85 3.06 18.79
N ALA A 56 7.38 1.93 18.25
CA ALA A 56 7.51 0.64 18.91
C ALA A 56 8.98 0.22 19.13
N THR A 57 9.23 -0.48 20.23
CA THR A 57 10.58 -0.93 20.62
C THR A 57 10.61 -2.42 20.88
N PHE A 58 11.57 -3.08 20.23
CA PHE A 58 11.94 -4.47 20.46
C PHE A 58 13.02 -4.50 21.54
N ASN A 59 12.69 -5.06 22.70
CA ASN A 59 13.58 -5.13 23.86
C ASN A 59 14.49 -6.36 23.78
N ASP A 60 15.63 -6.32 24.46
CA ASP A 60 16.64 -7.39 24.46
C ASP A 60 16.12 -8.71 25.07
N ASP A 61 15.09 -8.64 25.93
CA ASP A 61 14.41 -9.79 26.52
C ASP A 61 13.34 -10.41 25.61
N GLY A 62 13.19 -9.89 24.39
CA GLY A 62 12.19 -10.33 23.42
C GLY A 62 10.81 -9.73 23.64
N SER A 63 10.61 -8.86 24.63
CA SER A 63 9.36 -8.12 24.79
C SER A 63 9.23 -6.97 23.79
N LEU A 64 8.00 -6.56 23.50
CA LEU A 64 7.66 -5.48 22.59
C LEU A 64 6.91 -4.37 23.34
N THR A 65 7.36 -3.13 23.19
CA THR A 65 6.69 -1.95 23.75
C THR A 65 5.99 -1.16 22.65
N ILE A 66 4.69 -0.89 22.80
CA ILE A 66 3.83 -0.20 21.83
C ILE A 66 3.15 1.02 22.48
N GLY A 67 2.84 2.04 21.68
CA GLY A 67 2.13 3.24 22.16
C GLY A 67 3.05 4.17 22.95
N ARG A 68 4.34 4.18 22.61
CA ARG A 68 5.32 5.09 23.23
C ARG A 68 5.01 6.53 22.86
N ALA A 69 5.51 7.46 23.67
CA ALA A 69 5.50 8.88 23.32
C ALA A 69 6.18 9.08 21.96
N ALA A 70 5.50 9.74 21.02
CA ALA A 70 6.06 10.08 19.72
C ALA A 70 7.11 11.21 19.87
N GLN A 71 8.29 10.90 20.39
CA GLN A 71 9.32 11.89 20.73
C GLN A 71 9.75 12.72 19.51
N HIS A 72 9.78 12.09 18.34
CA HIS A 72 10.06 12.72 17.05
C HIS A 72 9.01 13.76 16.62
N ARG A 73 7.79 13.70 17.17
CA ARG A 73 6.73 14.71 17.00
C ARG A 73 6.69 15.75 18.12
N GLY A 74 7.60 15.66 19.10
CA GLY A 74 7.68 16.60 20.21
C GLY A 74 7.83 18.07 19.78
N PRO A 75 8.75 18.41 18.86
CA PRO A 75 8.90 19.78 18.37
C PRO A 75 7.64 20.34 17.72
N GLU A 76 6.94 19.51 16.94
CA GLU A 76 5.67 19.82 16.28
C GLU A 76 4.58 20.15 17.32
N LEU A 77 4.42 19.31 18.35
CA LEU A 77 3.42 19.53 19.42
C LEU A 77 3.68 20.76 20.29
N ILE A 78 4.94 21.20 20.42
CA ILE A 78 5.33 22.30 21.31
C ILE A 78 5.42 23.63 20.55
N ASN A 79 5.95 23.60 19.33
CA ASN A 79 6.31 24.81 18.58
C ASN A 79 5.57 24.97 17.24
N GLY A 80 4.92 23.91 16.75
CA GLY A 80 4.20 23.95 15.47
C GLY A 80 2.90 24.75 15.55
N ASP A 81 2.37 25.09 14.37
CA ASP A 81 1.06 25.75 14.29
C ASP A 81 -0.01 24.81 14.87
N PRO A 82 -0.80 25.27 15.85
CA PRO A 82 -1.74 24.40 16.53
C PRO A 82 -2.87 23.98 15.59
N VAL A 83 -3.19 22.68 15.61
CA VAL A 83 -4.39 22.13 14.97
C VAL A 83 -5.45 21.86 16.05
N PRO A 84 -6.51 22.68 16.15
CA PRO A 84 -7.64 22.44 17.03
C PRO A 84 -8.29 21.08 16.76
N VAL A 85 -8.82 20.42 17.81
CA VAL A 85 -9.55 19.15 17.68
C VAL A 85 -10.67 19.22 16.63
N ARG A 86 -11.37 20.35 16.52
CA ARG A 86 -12.43 20.52 15.52
C ARG A 86 -11.90 20.44 14.09
N GLU A 87 -10.78 21.09 13.81
CA GLU A 87 -10.12 21.04 12.50
C GLU A 87 -9.57 19.64 12.23
N LEU A 88 -8.94 19.01 13.22
CA LEU A 88 -8.44 17.64 13.10
C LEU A 88 -9.53 16.63 12.69
N LEU A 89 -10.76 16.82 13.18
CA LEU A 89 -11.90 15.93 12.98
C LEU A 89 -12.76 16.30 11.75
N ASP A 90 -12.46 17.41 11.08
CA ASP A 90 -13.16 17.91 9.90
C ASP A 90 -12.15 18.17 8.76
N PRO A 91 -11.98 17.21 7.82
CA PRO A 91 -11.01 17.34 6.74
C PRO A 91 -11.22 18.58 5.87
N ALA A 92 -12.48 18.97 5.60
CA ALA A 92 -12.77 20.12 4.75
C ALA A 92 -12.43 21.44 5.46
N LEU A 93 -12.66 21.50 6.77
CA LEU A 93 -12.23 22.61 7.59
C LEU A 93 -10.70 22.67 7.66
N TYR A 94 -10.02 21.56 7.93
CA TYR A 94 -8.57 21.50 7.97
C TYR A 94 -7.94 21.96 6.65
N ASP A 95 -8.41 21.47 5.50
CA ASP A 95 -7.88 21.86 4.20
C ASP A 95 -8.05 23.37 3.92
N ARG A 96 -9.10 23.99 4.46
CA ARG A 96 -9.37 25.43 4.30
C ARG A 96 -8.52 26.30 5.23
N GLU A 97 -8.32 25.87 6.48
CA GLU A 97 -7.64 26.65 7.52
C GLU A 97 -6.12 26.38 7.58
N ARG A 98 -5.65 25.30 6.95
CA ARG A 98 -4.22 24.95 6.92
C ARG A 98 -3.41 26.04 6.23
N ASN A 99 -2.61 26.75 7.02
CA ASN A 99 -1.75 27.83 6.55
C ASN A 99 -0.27 27.47 6.44
N SER A 100 0.12 26.28 6.91
CA SER A 100 1.52 25.82 6.94
C SER A 100 1.64 24.34 6.57
N PRO A 101 2.68 23.94 5.81
CA PRO A 101 3.00 22.53 5.64
C PRO A 101 3.50 21.87 6.94
N TYR A 102 4.02 22.67 7.89
CA TYR A 102 4.56 22.25 9.18
C TYR A 102 3.61 22.62 10.34
N ASP A 103 2.39 22.07 10.32
CA ASP A 103 1.45 22.18 11.42
C ASP A 103 1.54 20.99 12.39
N ALA A 104 0.76 21.04 13.46
CA ALA A 104 0.74 20.00 14.49
C ALA A 104 -0.15 18.78 14.17
N PHE A 105 -0.52 18.53 12.90
CA PHE A 105 -1.51 17.51 12.57
C PHE A 105 -1.12 16.09 13.01
N TYR A 106 0.10 15.64 12.73
CA TYR A 106 0.55 14.29 13.05
C TYR A 106 0.68 14.10 14.56
N GLY A 107 1.33 15.05 15.22
CA GLY A 107 1.47 15.07 16.66
C GLY A 107 0.11 15.11 17.38
N LYS A 108 -0.83 15.92 16.90
CA LYS A 108 -2.19 16.02 17.45
C LYS A 108 -3.01 14.75 17.21
N SER A 109 -2.88 14.15 16.03
CA SER A 109 -3.50 12.86 15.68
C SER A 109 -3.02 11.75 16.63
N TRP A 110 -1.70 11.65 16.82
CA TRP A 110 -1.11 10.73 17.79
C TRP A 110 -1.64 10.99 19.21
N LEU A 111 -1.67 12.25 19.66
CA LEU A 111 -2.10 12.61 21.00
C LEU A 111 -3.56 12.22 21.26
N LEU A 112 -4.46 12.48 20.31
CA LEU A 112 -5.87 12.11 20.42
C LEU A 112 -6.04 10.58 20.39
N TYR A 113 -5.38 9.89 19.46
CA TYR A 113 -5.45 8.44 19.36
C TYR A 113 -4.93 7.75 20.63
N HIS A 114 -3.78 8.20 21.14
CA HIS A 114 -3.18 7.71 22.37
C HIS A 114 -4.08 7.95 23.58
N TYR A 115 -4.64 9.15 23.70
CA TYR A 115 -5.57 9.50 24.79
C TYR A 115 -6.82 8.60 24.79
N LEU A 116 -7.47 8.42 23.64
CA LEU A 116 -8.67 7.59 23.54
C LEU A 116 -8.37 6.10 23.71
N THR A 117 -7.14 5.67 23.42
CA THR A 117 -6.69 4.28 23.62
C THR A 117 -6.48 3.95 25.10
N PHE A 118 -5.88 4.87 25.87
CA PHE A 118 -5.48 4.61 27.26
C PHE A 118 -6.40 5.22 28.33
N SER A 119 -7.23 6.22 27.99
CA SER A 119 -8.12 6.85 28.97
C SER A 119 -9.18 5.87 29.45
N THR A 120 -9.26 5.71 30.77
CA THR A 120 -10.35 4.97 31.41
C THR A 120 -11.67 5.75 31.39
N GLU A 121 -11.59 7.08 31.44
CA GLU A 121 -12.73 8.00 31.46
C GLU A 121 -13.45 8.08 30.10
N ARG A 122 -12.70 7.93 29.00
CA ARG A 122 -13.23 7.95 27.62
C ARG A 122 -13.29 6.55 26.98
N LYS A 123 -13.24 5.49 27.79
CA LYS A 123 -13.23 4.11 27.31
C LYS A 123 -14.40 3.85 26.34
N GLY A 124 -14.07 3.31 25.16
CA GLY A 124 -15.04 2.93 24.13
C GLY A 124 -15.45 4.05 23.17
N GLN A 125 -15.09 5.32 23.43
CA GLN A 125 -15.49 6.42 22.55
C GLN A 125 -14.84 6.35 21.16
N LEU A 126 -13.58 5.90 21.05
CA LEU A 126 -12.93 5.68 19.75
C LEU A 126 -13.64 4.60 18.93
N GLN A 127 -14.13 3.54 19.57
CA GLN A 127 -14.92 2.50 18.90
C GLN A 127 -16.27 3.05 18.46
N GLN A 128 -16.96 3.80 19.33
CA GLN A 128 -18.24 4.44 18.99
C GLN A 128 -18.10 5.41 17.81
N TYR A 129 -17.05 6.23 17.79
CA TYR A 129 -16.77 7.13 16.69
C TYR A 129 -16.59 6.37 15.36
N GLN A 130 -15.77 5.32 15.34
CA GLN A 130 -15.58 4.48 14.15
C GLN A 130 -16.89 3.81 13.71
N MET A 131 -17.72 3.34 14.65
CA MET A 131 -19.03 2.76 14.32
C MET A 131 -19.97 3.80 13.67
N ASN A 132 -19.99 5.03 14.17
CA ASN A 132 -20.78 6.10 13.58
C ASN A 132 -20.34 6.38 12.13
N LEU A 133 -19.03 6.38 11.87
CA LEU A 133 -18.49 6.57 10.52
C LEU A 133 -18.86 5.41 9.57
N VAL A 134 -18.79 4.17 10.04
CA VAL A 134 -19.24 2.99 9.27
C VAL A 134 -20.73 3.09 8.93
N GLN A 135 -21.53 3.74 9.78
CA GLN A 135 -22.95 4.00 9.54
C GLN A 135 -23.22 5.20 8.62
N GLY A 136 -22.16 5.84 8.08
CA GLY A 136 -22.28 6.98 7.18
C GLY A 136 -22.57 8.31 7.87
N VAL A 137 -22.36 8.41 9.19
CA VAL A 137 -22.46 9.70 9.89
C VAL A 137 -21.26 10.56 9.53
N GLU A 138 -21.50 11.80 9.14
CA GLU A 138 -20.44 12.77 8.79
C GLU A 138 -19.39 12.92 9.91
N PRO A 139 -18.08 13.07 9.58
CA PRO A 139 -17.00 12.96 10.56
C PRO A 139 -17.14 13.86 11.79
N LEU A 140 -17.51 15.12 11.59
CA LEU A 140 -17.65 16.06 12.71
C LEU A 140 -18.87 15.73 13.60
N ALA A 141 -20.00 15.35 12.99
CA ALA A 141 -21.19 14.94 13.74
C ALA A 141 -20.96 13.61 14.49
N ALA A 142 -20.24 12.67 13.88
CA ALA A 142 -19.84 11.42 14.52
C ALA A 142 -18.96 11.68 15.74
N ALA A 143 -18.07 12.67 15.65
CA ALA A 143 -17.19 13.09 16.74
C ALA A 143 -17.96 13.74 17.89
N GLU A 144 -18.85 14.68 17.59
CA GLU A 144 -19.68 15.33 18.63
C GLU A 144 -20.58 14.31 19.34
N ALA A 145 -21.11 13.32 18.61
CA ALA A 145 -21.89 12.23 19.19
C ALA A 145 -21.06 11.28 20.08
N ALA A 146 -19.81 10.99 19.72
CA ALA A 146 -18.96 10.04 20.44
C ALA A 146 -18.16 10.68 21.58
N PHE A 147 -17.68 11.91 21.38
CA PHE A 147 -16.75 12.60 22.27
C PHE A 147 -17.41 13.70 23.10
N GLY A 148 -18.61 14.13 22.73
CA GLY A 148 -19.32 15.25 23.34
C GLY A 148 -18.77 16.60 22.91
N ASP A 149 -18.70 17.54 23.85
CA ASP A 149 -18.16 18.88 23.62
C ASP A 149 -16.65 18.82 23.25
N LEU A 150 -16.33 19.21 22.01
CA LEU A 150 -14.97 19.18 21.48
C LEU A 150 -14.04 20.19 22.17
N ASP A 151 -14.55 21.27 22.76
CA ASP A 151 -13.74 22.21 23.54
C ASP A 151 -13.33 21.61 24.88
N VAL A 152 -14.17 20.74 25.46
CA VAL A 152 -13.81 19.92 26.63
C VAL A 152 -12.69 18.96 26.25
N LEU A 153 -12.84 18.23 25.14
CA LEU A 153 -11.81 17.31 24.63
C LEU A 153 -10.48 18.03 24.37
N GLU A 154 -10.50 19.21 23.76
CA GLU A 154 -9.31 20.03 23.52
C GLU A 154 -8.57 20.40 24.82
N ARG A 155 -9.30 20.76 25.88
CA ARG A 155 -8.69 21.04 27.21
C ARG A 155 -8.11 19.78 27.84
N GLU A 156 -8.80 18.66 27.71
CA GLU A 156 -8.35 17.38 28.25
C GLU A 156 -7.08 16.88 27.55
N LEU A 157 -6.97 16.98 26.23
CA LEU A 157 -5.74 16.63 25.50
C LEU A 157 -4.55 17.47 25.96
N ARG A 158 -4.73 18.78 26.14
CA ARG A 158 -3.69 19.67 26.67
C ARG A 158 -3.24 19.28 28.08
N ALA A 159 -4.17 18.84 28.92
CA ALA A 159 -3.85 18.33 30.25
C ALA A 159 -3.17 16.95 30.18
N TYR A 160 -3.63 16.07 29.30
CA TYR A 160 -3.12 14.71 29.11
C TYR A 160 -1.66 14.69 28.66
N MET A 161 -1.29 15.59 27.74
CA MET A 161 0.09 15.72 27.24
C MET A 161 1.13 16.00 28.34
N ARG A 162 0.70 16.53 29.49
CA ARG A 162 1.57 16.82 30.66
C ARG A 162 1.66 15.65 31.65
N ARG A 163 0.88 14.59 31.45
CA ARG A 163 0.87 13.40 32.32
C ARG A 163 1.94 12.40 31.88
N ARG A 164 2.22 11.44 32.75
CA ARG A 164 2.98 10.25 32.36
C ARG A 164 2.15 9.41 31.39
N LEU A 165 2.64 9.25 30.18
CA LEU A 165 2.00 8.48 29.12
C LEU A 165 2.15 6.98 29.39
N MET A 166 1.07 6.24 29.10
CA MET A 166 1.05 4.78 29.20
C MET A 166 1.56 4.13 27.92
N THR A 167 2.01 2.88 28.04
CA THR A 167 2.45 2.04 26.94
C THR A 167 1.92 0.63 27.16
N PHE A 168 1.70 -0.11 26.08
CA PHE A 168 1.52 -1.55 26.17
C PHE A 168 2.89 -2.23 26.16
N VAL A 169 3.10 -3.18 27.07
CA VAL A 169 4.26 -4.06 27.07
C VAL A 169 3.76 -5.48 26.84
N LEU A 170 4.16 -6.06 25.71
CA LEU A 170 3.85 -7.43 25.34
C LEU A 170 5.07 -8.29 25.67
N GLY A 171 4.93 -9.19 26.64
CA GLY A 171 5.98 -10.16 26.96
C GLY A 171 6.23 -11.12 25.79
N PRO A 172 7.44 -11.70 25.68
CA PRO A 172 7.80 -12.61 24.59
C PRO A 172 6.85 -13.81 24.48
N GLU A 173 6.26 -14.25 25.58
CA GLU A 173 5.28 -15.35 25.63
C GLU A 173 3.97 -15.06 24.89
N ARG A 174 3.67 -13.78 24.63
CA ARG A 174 2.49 -13.33 23.88
C ARG A 174 2.78 -13.16 22.38
N LEU A 175 4.04 -13.26 21.97
CA LEU A 175 4.45 -13.08 20.59
C LEU A 175 4.61 -14.46 19.94
N THR A 176 3.88 -14.69 18.84
CA THR A 176 4.09 -15.86 17.99
C THR A 176 4.83 -15.41 16.74
N THR A 177 6.08 -15.82 16.60
CA THR A 177 6.85 -15.59 15.38
C THR A 177 6.94 -16.89 14.58
N GLY A 178 6.79 -16.79 13.25
CA GLY A 178 7.08 -17.90 12.36
C GLY A 178 8.59 -18.17 12.30
N THR A 179 8.98 -19.25 11.60
CA THR A 179 10.40 -19.54 11.35
C THR A 179 11.03 -18.46 10.48
N ILE A 180 11.92 -17.65 11.04
CA ILE A 180 12.71 -16.66 10.30
C ILE A 180 13.95 -17.35 9.74
N SER A 181 14.04 -17.44 8.41
CA SER A 181 15.22 -17.99 7.73
C SER A 181 16.07 -16.87 7.15
N LEU A 182 17.35 -16.82 7.52
CA LEU A 182 18.31 -15.88 6.95
C LEU A 182 19.26 -16.62 6.02
N ARG A 183 19.53 -16.04 4.85
CA ARG A 183 20.62 -16.48 3.98
C ARG A 183 21.47 -15.31 3.55
N LYS A 184 22.77 -15.56 3.39
CA LYS A 184 23.65 -14.61 2.73
C LYS A 184 23.34 -14.59 1.23
N LEU A 185 23.26 -13.41 0.63
CA LEU A 185 23.18 -13.28 -0.82
C LEU A 185 24.50 -13.78 -1.46
N PRO A 186 24.46 -14.66 -2.47
CA PRO A 186 25.59 -14.95 -3.33
C PRO A 186 26.19 -13.67 -3.94
N PRO A 187 27.46 -13.70 -4.37
CA PRO A 187 28.12 -12.50 -4.91
C PRO A 187 27.37 -11.84 -6.08
N GLY A 188 26.77 -12.63 -6.97
CA GLY A 188 25.98 -12.11 -8.10
C GLY A 188 24.72 -11.37 -7.63
N GLU A 189 23.89 -12.03 -6.82
CA GLU A 189 22.71 -11.40 -6.23
C GLU A 189 23.05 -10.14 -5.41
N ALA A 190 24.13 -10.18 -4.63
CA ALA A 190 24.57 -9.02 -3.84
C ALA A 190 24.97 -7.84 -4.74
N ALA A 191 25.66 -8.10 -5.85
CA ALA A 191 26.02 -7.08 -6.83
C ALA A 191 24.79 -6.48 -7.54
N MET A 192 23.76 -7.30 -7.78
CA MET A 192 22.54 -6.91 -8.47
C MET A 192 21.53 -6.16 -7.58
N MET A 193 21.57 -6.39 -6.26
CA MET A 193 20.57 -5.87 -5.31
C MET A 193 20.31 -4.36 -5.39
N PRO A 194 21.32 -3.47 -5.51
CA PRO A 194 21.06 -2.04 -5.64
C PRO A 194 20.24 -1.68 -6.89
N LEU A 195 20.46 -2.37 -8.01
CA LEU A 195 19.71 -2.19 -9.24
C LEU A 195 18.30 -2.73 -9.10
N GLN A 196 18.16 -3.90 -8.50
CA GLN A 196 16.87 -4.51 -8.24
C GLN A 196 15.99 -3.63 -7.34
N ILE A 197 16.56 -3.00 -6.30
CA ILE A 197 15.86 -2.05 -5.43
C ILE A 197 15.35 -0.84 -6.24
N ARG A 198 16.19 -0.27 -7.12
CA ARG A 198 15.81 0.88 -7.95
C ARG A 198 14.68 0.52 -8.93
N SER A 199 14.81 -0.59 -9.66
CA SER A 199 13.79 -1.08 -10.59
C SER A 199 12.45 -1.36 -9.87
N GLN A 200 12.47 -2.06 -8.74
CA GLN A 200 11.26 -2.44 -8.00
C GLN A 200 10.59 -1.28 -7.25
N ARG A 201 11.31 -0.19 -6.99
CA ARG A 201 10.71 1.05 -6.50
C ARG A 201 9.86 1.73 -7.58
N GLY A 202 10.13 1.47 -8.86
CA GLY A 202 9.54 2.13 -10.01
C GLY A 202 10.58 2.97 -10.75
N VAL A 203 10.61 2.82 -12.06
CA VAL A 203 11.52 3.51 -12.97
C VAL A 203 10.77 4.04 -14.19
N ASN A 204 11.17 5.21 -14.68
CA ASN A 204 10.78 5.67 -16.02
C ASN A 204 11.71 5.06 -17.08
N SER A 205 11.43 5.30 -18.37
CA SER A 205 12.18 4.72 -19.48
C SER A 205 13.67 5.09 -19.49
N GLU A 206 14.02 6.32 -19.07
CA GLU A 206 15.42 6.77 -18.99
C GLU A 206 16.16 6.03 -17.87
N GLN A 207 15.57 5.97 -16.68
CA GLN A 207 16.12 5.26 -15.53
C GLN A 207 16.25 3.75 -15.78
N ALA A 208 15.28 3.15 -16.49
CA ALA A 208 15.33 1.75 -16.89
C ALA A 208 16.52 1.46 -17.81
N ALA A 209 16.77 2.33 -18.80
CA ALA A 209 17.91 2.21 -19.70
C ALA A 209 19.25 2.31 -18.95
N GLU A 210 19.39 3.25 -18.01
CA GLU A 210 20.58 3.36 -17.16
C GLU A 210 20.83 2.10 -16.32
N ILE A 211 19.78 1.59 -15.66
CA ILE A 211 19.88 0.39 -14.82
C ILE A 211 20.26 -0.84 -15.67
N LEU A 212 19.75 -0.93 -16.89
CA LEU A 212 19.97 -2.06 -17.75
C LEU A 212 21.44 -2.24 -18.14
N GLU A 213 22.18 -1.16 -18.40
CA GLU A 213 23.61 -1.25 -18.74
C GLU A 213 24.41 -1.94 -17.63
N ASP A 214 24.21 -1.50 -16.38
CA ASP A 214 24.86 -2.10 -15.22
C ASP A 214 24.37 -3.54 -14.97
N ALA A 215 23.07 -3.79 -15.16
CA ALA A 215 22.49 -5.12 -14.97
C ALA A 215 23.10 -6.14 -15.96
N ARG A 216 23.27 -5.76 -17.23
CA ARG A 216 23.95 -6.57 -18.25
C ARG A 216 25.42 -6.82 -17.89
N ALA A 217 26.12 -5.80 -17.39
CA ALA A 217 27.51 -5.94 -16.95
C ALA A 217 27.67 -6.88 -15.74
N ILE A 218 26.70 -6.90 -14.82
CA ILE A 218 26.65 -7.88 -13.72
C ILE A 218 26.32 -9.27 -14.26
N ALA A 219 25.33 -9.40 -15.14
CA ALA A 219 24.95 -10.68 -15.73
C ALA A 219 26.08 -11.34 -16.52
N ALA A 220 26.89 -10.56 -17.25
CA ALA A 220 28.07 -11.06 -17.94
C ALA A 220 29.13 -11.65 -16.99
N ARG A 221 29.23 -11.13 -15.76
CA ARG A 221 30.14 -11.64 -14.72
C ARG A 221 29.58 -12.85 -13.97
N TYR A 222 28.26 -12.97 -13.91
CA TYR A 222 27.55 -14.03 -13.19
C TYR A 222 26.47 -14.69 -14.08
N PRO A 223 26.86 -15.29 -15.23
CA PRO A 223 25.90 -15.74 -16.25
C PRO A 223 25.04 -16.93 -15.82
N ASP A 224 25.44 -17.63 -14.77
CA ASP A 224 24.73 -18.80 -14.24
C ASP A 224 24.04 -18.54 -12.90
N ASP A 225 24.08 -17.31 -12.37
CA ASP A 225 23.36 -16.96 -11.14
C ASP A 225 21.87 -16.71 -11.46
N PRO A 226 20.94 -17.56 -10.98
CA PRO A 226 19.52 -17.42 -11.31
C PRO A 226 18.89 -16.16 -10.73
N GLY A 227 19.41 -15.62 -9.61
CA GLY A 227 18.94 -14.36 -9.04
C GLY A 227 19.34 -13.17 -9.91
N VAL A 228 20.57 -13.18 -10.44
CA VAL A 228 21.05 -12.19 -11.42
C VAL A 228 20.22 -12.24 -12.70
N LEU A 229 19.99 -13.43 -13.26
CA LEU A 229 19.17 -13.59 -14.48
C LEU A 229 17.71 -13.16 -14.25
N THR A 230 17.16 -13.42 -13.06
CA THR A 230 15.80 -12.97 -12.69
C THR A 230 15.70 -11.44 -12.68
N ALA A 231 16.67 -10.76 -12.08
CA ALA A 231 16.70 -9.30 -12.04
C ALA A 231 17.05 -8.68 -13.40
N LEU A 232 17.87 -9.35 -14.22
CA LEU A 232 18.10 -8.96 -15.61
C LEU A 232 16.80 -9.01 -16.41
N ALA A 233 15.99 -10.07 -16.25
CA ALA A 233 14.70 -10.16 -16.94
C ALA A 233 13.77 -8.98 -16.61
N GLU A 234 13.79 -8.52 -15.36
CA GLU A 234 13.05 -7.33 -14.91
C GLU A 234 13.60 -6.05 -15.56
N ALA A 235 14.92 -5.83 -15.51
CA ALA A 235 15.55 -4.67 -16.14
C ALA A 235 15.36 -4.61 -17.66
N GLU A 236 15.42 -5.76 -18.35
CA GLU A 236 15.15 -5.84 -19.79
C GLU A 236 13.68 -5.50 -20.10
N TYR A 237 12.73 -6.02 -19.29
CA TYR A 237 11.32 -5.71 -19.47
C TYR A 237 11.02 -4.24 -19.20
N ASP A 238 11.58 -3.66 -18.14
CA ASP A 238 11.43 -2.23 -17.81
C ASP A 238 11.98 -1.33 -18.92
N ALA A 239 13.06 -1.75 -19.59
CA ALA A 239 13.66 -1.03 -20.72
C ALA A 239 12.96 -1.28 -22.07
N GLY A 240 11.92 -2.12 -22.12
CA GLY A 240 11.17 -2.42 -23.36
C GLY A 240 11.73 -3.58 -24.21
N ASN A 241 12.75 -4.29 -23.72
CA ASN A 241 13.40 -5.38 -24.45
C ASN A 241 12.73 -6.73 -24.13
N ASP A 242 11.51 -6.92 -24.64
CA ASP A 242 10.68 -8.08 -24.26
C ASP A 242 11.31 -9.43 -24.64
N ALA A 243 12.02 -9.53 -25.77
CA ALA A 243 12.64 -10.77 -26.20
C ALA A 243 13.81 -11.19 -25.28
N GLU A 244 14.64 -10.23 -24.89
CA GLU A 244 15.74 -10.38 -23.95
C GLU A 244 15.23 -10.69 -22.54
N ALA A 245 14.14 -10.04 -22.12
CA ALA A 245 13.47 -10.32 -20.85
C ALA A 245 13.00 -11.78 -20.77
N ILE A 246 12.34 -12.27 -21.82
CA ILE A 246 11.90 -13.67 -21.92
C ILE A 246 13.09 -14.63 -21.87
N ALA A 247 14.16 -14.34 -22.62
CA ALA A 247 15.36 -15.18 -22.64
C ALA A 247 16.06 -15.25 -21.28
N ALA A 248 16.21 -14.12 -20.59
CA ALA A 248 16.79 -14.05 -19.25
C ALA A 248 15.91 -14.79 -18.23
N ALA A 249 14.59 -14.63 -18.30
CA ALA A 249 13.66 -15.34 -17.43
C ALA A 249 13.68 -16.85 -17.64
N ASP A 250 13.74 -17.32 -18.90
CA ASP A 250 13.87 -18.74 -19.22
C ASP A 250 15.19 -19.32 -18.70
N ALA A 251 16.28 -18.58 -18.86
CA ALA A 251 17.58 -18.96 -18.31
C ALA A 251 17.55 -19.06 -16.77
N ALA A 252 16.85 -18.15 -16.10
CA ALA A 252 16.66 -18.18 -14.64
C ALA A 252 15.81 -19.39 -14.21
N ILE A 253 14.66 -19.62 -14.84
CA ILE A 253 13.74 -20.72 -14.53
C ILE A 253 14.41 -22.09 -14.73
N ALA A 254 15.21 -22.24 -15.79
CA ALA A 254 15.93 -23.49 -16.06
C ALA A 254 16.96 -23.83 -14.97
N ARG A 255 17.52 -22.81 -14.30
CA ARG A 255 18.52 -22.96 -13.23
C ARG A 255 17.89 -23.09 -11.86
N ASP A 256 16.81 -22.36 -11.62
CA ASP A 256 16.09 -22.35 -10.35
C ASP A 256 14.57 -22.16 -10.61
N PRO A 257 13.82 -23.27 -10.75
CA PRO A 257 12.42 -23.22 -11.14
C PRO A 257 11.50 -22.66 -10.05
N VAL A 258 12.00 -22.38 -8.83
CA VAL A 258 11.21 -21.76 -7.76
C VAL A 258 11.31 -20.23 -7.75
N ARG A 259 12.04 -19.61 -8.70
CA ARG A 259 12.16 -18.15 -8.86
C ARG A 259 10.88 -17.54 -9.43
N LYS A 260 9.91 -17.31 -8.56
CA LYS A 260 8.59 -16.73 -8.89
C LYS A 260 8.66 -15.47 -9.78
N ASN A 261 9.55 -14.53 -9.47
CA ASN A 261 9.66 -13.28 -10.24
C ASN A 261 10.09 -13.52 -11.71
N ALA A 262 10.84 -14.58 -12.02
CA ALA A 262 11.19 -14.87 -13.42
C ALA A 262 9.94 -15.20 -14.26
N TYR A 263 8.98 -15.93 -13.69
CA TYR A 263 7.69 -16.18 -14.35
C TYR A 263 6.86 -14.91 -14.51
N VAL A 264 6.91 -13.99 -13.52
CA VAL A 264 6.25 -12.69 -13.59
C VAL A 264 6.80 -11.88 -14.77
N GLN A 265 8.13 -11.70 -14.84
CA GLN A 265 8.76 -10.91 -15.90
C GLN A 265 8.55 -11.54 -17.28
N LYS A 266 8.64 -12.87 -17.39
CA LYS A 266 8.31 -13.58 -18.63
C LYS A 266 6.86 -13.34 -19.05
N GLY A 267 5.92 -13.48 -18.12
CA GLY A 267 4.50 -13.24 -18.38
C GLY A 267 4.23 -11.80 -18.82
N TYR A 268 4.84 -10.82 -18.16
CA TYR A 268 4.74 -9.41 -18.51
C TYR A 268 5.23 -9.12 -19.94
N ALA A 269 6.44 -9.58 -20.28
CA ALA A 269 7.01 -9.40 -21.62
C ALA A 269 6.15 -10.07 -22.70
N MET A 270 5.67 -11.30 -22.46
CA MET A 270 4.80 -12.00 -23.41
C MET A 270 3.44 -11.31 -23.57
N PHE A 271 2.86 -10.74 -22.50
CA PHE A 271 1.63 -9.95 -22.58
C PHE A 271 1.84 -8.67 -23.40
N ARG A 272 2.96 -7.96 -23.22
CA ARG A 272 3.28 -6.77 -24.01
C ARG A 272 3.41 -7.11 -25.49
N GLN A 273 4.12 -8.19 -25.84
CA GLN A 273 4.22 -8.67 -27.22
C GLN A 273 2.87 -9.09 -27.81
N ALA A 274 2.01 -9.73 -27.02
CA ALA A 274 0.72 -10.22 -27.48
C ALA A 274 -0.23 -9.11 -27.97
N ARG A 275 -0.11 -7.88 -27.43
CA ARG A 275 -0.90 -6.70 -27.86
C ARG A 275 -0.69 -6.36 -29.32
N GLU A 276 0.54 -6.51 -29.81
CA GLU A 276 0.94 -6.12 -31.17
C GLU A 276 0.76 -7.25 -32.20
N MET A 277 0.32 -8.44 -31.77
CA MET A 277 0.19 -9.60 -32.66
C MET A 277 -1.14 -9.64 -33.39
N ASN A 278 -1.14 -10.01 -34.68
CA ASN A 278 -2.37 -10.24 -35.45
C ASN A 278 -3.25 -11.38 -34.87
N GLN A 279 -2.63 -12.41 -34.28
CA GLN A 279 -3.32 -13.55 -33.66
C GLN A 279 -3.36 -13.40 -32.13
N GLN A 280 -3.92 -12.29 -31.64
CA GLN A 280 -3.90 -11.95 -30.21
C GLN A 280 -4.42 -13.10 -29.33
N ALA A 281 -5.49 -13.80 -29.72
CA ALA A 281 -6.03 -14.88 -28.89
C ALA A 281 -5.02 -15.99 -28.56
N ALA A 282 -4.30 -16.49 -29.58
CA ALA A 282 -3.27 -17.50 -29.38
C ALA A 282 -2.04 -16.93 -28.65
N ALA A 283 -1.72 -15.66 -28.88
CA ALA A 283 -0.62 -14.98 -28.20
C ALA A 283 -0.87 -14.84 -26.69
N TYR A 284 -2.07 -14.40 -26.29
CA TYR A 284 -2.46 -14.31 -24.88
C TYR A 284 -2.57 -15.68 -24.20
N GLU A 285 -3.04 -16.71 -24.91
CA GLU A 285 -3.02 -18.09 -24.39
C GLU A 285 -1.57 -18.55 -24.10
N ALA A 286 -0.63 -18.26 -25.01
CA ALA A 286 0.78 -18.55 -24.78
C ALA A 286 1.35 -17.70 -23.61
N ALA A 287 0.97 -16.43 -23.53
CA ALA A 287 1.42 -15.49 -22.49
C ALA A 287 0.87 -15.82 -21.09
N MET A 288 -0.20 -16.60 -20.99
CA MET A 288 -0.72 -17.11 -19.71
C MET A 288 0.10 -18.27 -19.14
N LYS A 289 0.88 -19.00 -19.94
CA LYS A 289 1.63 -20.18 -19.47
C LYS A 289 2.63 -19.89 -18.32
N PRO A 290 3.40 -18.77 -18.33
CA PRO A 290 4.22 -18.40 -17.19
C PRO A 290 3.40 -18.16 -15.91
N PHE A 291 2.23 -17.53 -16.03
CA PHE A 291 1.34 -17.29 -14.90
C PHE A 291 0.70 -18.56 -14.36
N GLU A 292 0.32 -19.51 -15.22
CA GLU A 292 -0.15 -20.83 -14.79
C GLU A 292 0.94 -21.64 -14.06
N ALA A 293 2.19 -21.52 -14.50
CA ALA A 293 3.32 -22.11 -13.80
C ALA A 293 3.56 -21.43 -12.44
N LEU A 294 3.48 -20.11 -12.38
CA LEU A 294 3.57 -19.34 -11.13
C LEU A 294 2.46 -19.73 -10.14
N ASN A 295 1.21 -19.86 -10.61
CA ASN A 295 0.09 -20.26 -9.77
C ASN A 295 0.29 -21.64 -9.14
N ARG A 296 0.96 -22.57 -9.84
CA ARG A 296 1.32 -23.89 -9.27
C ARG A 296 2.41 -23.81 -8.19
N LEU A 297 3.25 -22.79 -8.22
CA LEU A 297 4.29 -22.55 -7.20
C LEU A 297 3.76 -21.78 -5.99
N GLU A 298 2.76 -20.92 -6.20
CA GLU A 298 2.12 -20.09 -5.19
C GLU A 298 0.65 -19.91 -5.57
N ASN A 299 -0.22 -20.78 -5.03
CA ASN A 299 -1.65 -20.86 -5.37
C ASN A 299 -2.44 -19.59 -4.99
N ASP A 300 -1.89 -18.79 -4.07
CA ASP A 300 -2.42 -17.54 -3.56
C ASP A 300 -1.69 -16.31 -4.13
N HIS A 301 -0.93 -16.49 -5.22
CA HIS A 301 -0.32 -15.36 -5.90
C HIS A 301 -1.37 -14.57 -6.70
N PRO A 302 -1.51 -13.24 -6.50
CA PRO A 302 -2.58 -12.46 -7.13
C PRO A 302 -2.37 -12.24 -8.63
N LEU A 303 -1.12 -12.18 -9.13
CA LEU A 303 -0.87 -11.84 -10.54
C LEU A 303 -1.45 -12.84 -11.55
N PRO A 304 -1.33 -14.18 -11.39
CA PRO A 304 -2.00 -15.11 -12.29
C PRO A 304 -3.50 -14.87 -12.46
N LEU A 305 -4.19 -14.51 -11.38
CA LEU A 305 -5.62 -14.24 -11.39
C LEU A 305 -5.94 -12.91 -12.09
N LEU A 306 -5.19 -11.86 -11.76
CA LEU A 306 -5.28 -10.56 -12.45
C LEU A 306 -5.01 -10.70 -13.95
N TYR A 307 -3.95 -11.40 -14.33
CA TYR A 307 -3.58 -11.56 -15.73
C TYR A 307 -4.52 -12.51 -16.48
N TYR A 308 -5.17 -13.45 -15.80
CA TYR A 308 -6.25 -14.21 -16.38
C TYR A 308 -7.41 -13.31 -16.81
N TYR A 309 -7.85 -12.38 -15.96
CA TYR A 309 -8.83 -11.35 -16.32
C TYR A 309 -8.34 -10.46 -17.47
N ARG A 310 -7.12 -9.92 -17.37
CA ARG A 310 -6.52 -9.04 -18.40
C ARG A 310 -6.38 -9.71 -19.75
N SER A 311 -6.18 -11.03 -19.78
CA SER A 311 -6.10 -11.78 -21.03
C SER A 311 -7.37 -11.63 -21.88
N PHE A 312 -8.52 -11.32 -21.29
CA PHE A 312 -9.76 -11.04 -22.03
C PHE A 312 -9.90 -9.55 -22.35
N THR A 313 -9.76 -8.68 -21.34
CA THR A 313 -10.01 -7.24 -21.50
C THR A 313 -9.04 -6.56 -22.46
N GLU A 314 -7.77 -6.95 -22.50
CA GLU A 314 -6.80 -6.37 -23.44
C GLU A 314 -7.06 -6.76 -24.90
N ARG A 315 -7.89 -7.78 -25.15
CA ARG A 315 -8.38 -8.16 -26.48
C ARG A 315 -9.76 -7.56 -26.81
N GLY A 316 -10.34 -6.76 -25.91
CA GLY A 316 -11.71 -6.26 -26.05
C GLY A 316 -12.78 -7.36 -25.99
N VAL A 317 -12.49 -8.47 -25.31
CA VAL A 317 -13.43 -9.57 -25.10
C VAL A 317 -14.01 -9.49 -23.70
N ASP A 318 -15.32 -9.67 -23.59
CA ASP A 318 -16.00 -9.74 -22.29
C ASP A 318 -15.41 -10.87 -21.44
N PRO A 319 -14.84 -10.57 -20.26
CA PRO A 319 -14.27 -11.59 -19.40
C PRO A 319 -15.38 -12.53 -18.91
N PRO A 320 -15.21 -13.87 -18.98
CA PRO A 320 -16.17 -14.81 -18.43
C PRO A 320 -16.26 -14.69 -16.89
N GLU A 321 -17.34 -15.23 -16.31
CA GLU A 321 -17.63 -15.13 -14.88
C GLU A 321 -16.46 -15.59 -13.99
N ASN A 322 -15.79 -16.68 -14.36
CA ASN A 322 -14.63 -17.18 -13.62
C ASN A 322 -13.42 -16.24 -13.69
N ALA A 323 -13.24 -15.49 -14.78
CA ALA A 323 -12.18 -14.48 -14.88
C ALA A 323 -12.49 -13.26 -14.02
N ARG A 324 -13.76 -12.85 -13.94
CA ARG A 324 -14.22 -11.78 -13.05
C ARG A 324 -14.06 -12.16 -11.57
N ALA A 325 -14.48 -13.38 -11.23
CA ALA A 325 -14.27 -13.95 -9.90
C ALA A 325 -12.78 -14.05 -9.53
N ALA A 326 -11.91 -14.35 -10.52
CA ALA A 326 -10.47 -14.36 -10.31
C ALA A 326 -9.92 -12.96 -9.96
N LEU A 327 -10.36 -11.89 -10.66
CA LEU A 327 -9.96 -10.52 -10.32
C LEU A 327 -10.42 -10.11 -8.92
N GLU A 328 -11.68 -10.42 -8.58
CA GLU A 328 -12.21 -10.18 -7.24
C GLU A 328 -11.40 -10.94 -6.17
N TYR A 329 -11.09 -12.21 -6.40
CA TYR A 329 -10.27 -12.98 -5.45
C TYR A 329 -8.84 -12.44 -5.35
N ALA A 330 -8.22 -12.03 -6.47
CA ALA A 330 -6.90 -11.39 -6.45
C ALA A 330 -6.89 -10.14 -5.56
N SER A 331 -7.93 -9.32 -5.64
CA SER A 331 -8.06 -8.11 -4.84
C SER A 331 -8.27 -8.38 -3.34
N GLN A 332 -8.79 -9.55 -2.97
CA GLN A 332 -8.85 -10.00 -1.58
C GLN A 332 -7.50 -10.52 -1.08
N LEU A 333 -6.69 -11.11 -1.95
CA LEU A 333 -5.33 -11.58 -1.63
C LEU A 333 -4.33 -10.41 -1.49
N ALA A 334 -4.55 -9.32 -2.22
CA ALA A 334 -3.73 -8.12 -2.16
C ALA A 334 -4.58 -6.86 -1.88
N PRO A 335 -5.17 -6.73 -0.67
CA PRO A 335 -5.98 -5.57 -0.28
C PRO A 335 -5.19 -4.25 -0.29
N PHE A 336 -3.87 -4.33 -0.23
CA PHE A 336 -2.95 -3.19 -0.26
C PHE A 336 -2.65 -2.68 -1.68
N ASP A 337 -2.97 -3.45 -2.72
CA ASP A 337 -2.68 -3.09 -4.11
C ASP A 337 -3.78 -2.17 -4.64
N GLN A 338 -3.49 -0.88 -4.69
CA GLN A 338 -4.47 0.17 -4.97
C GLN A 338 -5.00 0.09 -6.41
N ASP A 339 -4.13 -0.24 -7.37
CA ASP A 339 -4.53 -0.43 -8.77
C ASP A 339 -5.48 -1.62 -8.89
N LEU A 340 -5.17 -2.73 -8.22
CA LEU A 340 -6.03 -3.90 -8.19
C LEU A 340 -7.39 -3.62 -7.54
N GLN A 341 -7.44 -2.84 -6.45
CA GLN A 341 -8.71 -2.43 -5.84
C GLN A 341 -9.56 -1.59 -6.81
N VAL A 342 -8.94 -0.64 -7.53
CA VAL A 342 -9.63 0.18 -8.54
C VAL A 342 -10.15 -0.69 -9.69
N ASN A 343 -9.31 -1.58 -10.22
CA ASN A 343 -9.69 -2.46 -11.33
C ASN A 343 -10.84 -3.40 -10.95
N ALA A 344 -10.83 -3.97 -9.73
CA ALA A 344 -11.92 -4.77 -9.22
C ALA A 344 -13.21 -3.94 -9.06
N ALA A 345 -13.12 -2.73 -8.53
CA ALA A 345 -14.27 -1.83 -8.41
C ALA A 345 -14.87 -1.46 -9.77
N ILE A 346 -14.05 -1.12 -10.76
CA ILE A 346 -14.49 -0.81 -12.13
C ILE A 346 -15.23 -2.01 -12.74
N MET A 347 -14.69 -3.22 -12.58
CA MET A 347 -15.37 -4.45 -13.03
C MET A 347 -16.74 -4.60 -12.34
N LEU A 348 -16.82 -4.42 -11.03
CA LEU A 348 -18.06 -4.52 -10.25
C LEU A 348 -19.10 -3.47 -10.66
N MET A 349 -18.66 -2.25 -10.98
CA MET A 349 -19.52 -1.19 -11.53
C MET A 349 -20.16 -1.60 -12.87
N GLY A 350 -19.39 -2.26 -13.73
CA GLY A 350 -19.90 -2.81 -15.00
C GLY A 350 -20.88 -3.97 -14.82
N GLU A 351 -20.80 -4.69 -13.70
CA GLU A 351 -21.78 -5.71 -13.30
C GLU A 351 -23.00 -5.11 -12.57
N GLY A 352 -23.02 -3.79 -12.34
CA GLY A 352 -24.04 -3.11 -11.54
C GLY A 352 -23.96 -3.41 -10.04
N LYS A 353 -22.89 -4.06 -9.56
CA LYS A 353 -22.64 -4.37 -8.13
C LYS A 353 -22.06 -3.14 -7.43
N ASN A 354 -22.76 -2.01 -7.53
CA ASN A 354 -22.29 -0.71 -7.08
C ASN A 354 -22.10 -0.62 -5.57
N ALA A 355 -22.88 -1.35 -4.76
CA ALA A 355 -22.66 -1.42 -3.32
C ALA A 355 -21.29 -2.00 -3.01
N ILE A 356 -20.94 -3.13 -3.63
CA ILE A 356 -19.64 -3.78 -3.44
C ILE A 356 -18.52 -2.89 -4.00
N ALA A 357 -18.70 -2.27 -5.17
CA ALA A 357 -17.71 -1.36 -5.72
C ALA A 357 -17.34 -0.20 -4.76
N ARG A 358 -18.32 0.35 -4.02
CA ARG A 358 -18.06 1.37 -3.00
C ARG A 358 -17.19 0.85 -1.86
N ASP A 359 -17.38 -0.39 -1.43
CA ASP A 359 -16.58 -0.99 -0.35
C ASP A 359 -15.09 -1.14 -0.72
N PHE A 360 -14.79 -1.31 -2.00
CA PHE A 360 -13.43 -1.36 -2.52
C PHE A 360 -12.79 0.03 -2.64
N LEU A 361 -13.59 1.02 -3.04
CA LEU A 361 -13.11 2.37 -3.33
C LEU A 361 -13.00 3.25 -2.07
N ALA A 362 -13.86 3.06 -1.07
CA ALA A 362 -13.93 3.93 0.09
C ALA A 362 -12.62 4.00 0.91
N PRO A 363 -11.93 2.88 1.24
CA PRO A 363 -10.65 2.93 1.94
C PRO A 363 -9.57 3.67 1.13
N LEU A 364 -9.56 3.43 -0.18
CA LEU A 364 -8.60 4.07 -1.07
C LEU A 364 -8.87 5.58 -1.22
N ALA A 365 -10.13 5.98 -1.33
CA ALA A 365 -10.52 7.39 -1.39
C ALA A 365 -10.16 8.15 -0.10
N ALA A 366 -10.14 7.47 1.05
CA ALA A 366 -9.74 8.01 2.34
C ALA A 366 -8.21 7.96 2.58
N ASN A 367 -7.43 7.29 1.71
CA ASN A 367 -6.00 7.12 1.90
C ASN A 367 -5.23 8.44 1.66
N PRO A 368 -4.59 9.03 2.69
CA PRO A 368 -3.82 10.27 2.54
C PRO A 368 -2.56 10.08 1.69
N HIS A 369 -2.06 8.86 1.56
CA HIS A 369 -0.87 8.48 0.79
C HIS A 369 -1.22 7.70 -0.49
N GLY A 370 -2.48 7.73 -0.94
CA GLY A 370 -2.92 6.96 -2.12
C GLY A 370 -2.66 7.63 -3.47
N GLY A 371 -2.02 8.81 -3.50
CA GLY A 371 -1.62 9.50 -4.73
C GLY A 371 -2.72 9.59 -5.80
N GLY A 372 -2.38 9.21 -7.04
CA GLY A 372 -3.31 9.14 -8.16
C GLY A 372 -4.48 8.18 -7.95
N PHE A 373 -4.27 7.06 -7.27
CA PHE A 373 -5.32 6.07 -7.03
C PHE A 373 -6.38 6.57 -6.03
N ALA A 374 -5.99 7.32 -4.99
CA ALA A 374 -6.96 7.97 -4.11
C ALA A 374 -7.82 9.00 -4.86
N LYS A 375 -7.21 9.79 -5.76
CA LYS A 375 -7.95 10.72 -6.65
C LYS A 375 -8.91 9.96 -7.56
N ARG A 376 -8.44 8.87 -8.19
CA ARG A 376 -9.27 7.98 -9.02
C ARG A 376 -10.45 7.42 -8.25
N ALA A 377 -10.22 6.93 -7.04
CA ALA A 377 -11.26 6.37 -6.19
C ALA A 377 -12.30 7.41 -5.79
N LYS A 378 -11.90 8.64 -5.46
CA LYS A 378 -12.84 9.76 -5.20
C LYS A 378 -13.72 10.07 -6.41
N LEU A 379 -13.16 10.08 -7.62
CA LEU A 379 -13.93 10.29 -8.85
C LEU A 379 -14.95 9.18 -9.09
N LEU A 380 -14.54 7.91 -8.94
CA LEU A 380 -15.43 6.76 -9.08
C LEU A 380 -16.53 6.76 -8.01
N MET A 381 -16.20 7.11 -6.76
CA MET A 381 -17.18 7.26 -5.68
C MET A 381 -18.21 8.35 -5.97
N ALA A 382 -17.80 9.48 -6.56
CA ALA A 382 -18.72 10.53 -6.97
C ALA A 382 -19.69 10.06 -8.05
N MET A 383 -19.24 9.27 -9.02
CA MET A 383 -20.13 8.64 -10.01
C MET A 383 -21.11 7.68 -9.34
N LEU A 384 -20.63 6.87 -8.39
CA LEU A 384 -21.45 5.92 -7.65
C LEU A 384 -22.48 6.61 -6.75
N ALA A 385 -22.28 7.85 -6.32
CA ALA A 385 -23.27 8.58 -5.51
C ALA A 385 -24.62 8.70 -6.24
N GLU A 386 -24.59 8.82 -7.58
CA GLU A 386 -25.77 8.96 -8.43
C GLU A 386 -26.29 7.62 -8.99
N ALA A 387 -25.63 6.50 -8.67
CA ALA A 387 -25.93 5.18 -9.23
C ALA A 387 -26.30 4.14 -8.15
N PRO A 388 -27.59 3.82 -7.97
CA PRO A 388 -28.03 2.77 -7.04
C PRO A 388 -27.43 1.40 -7.38
N ASP A 389 -27.42 0.50 -6.39
CA ASP A 389 -27.06 -0.90 -6.62
C ASP A 389 -27.99 -1.56 -7.66
N GLY A 390 -27.43 -2.39 -8.53
CA GLY A 390 -28.08 -2.96 -9.71
C GLY A 390 -28.00 -2.10 -10.97
N THR A 391 -27.52 -0.84 -10.88
CA THR A 391 -27.36 0.04 -12.05
C THR A 391 -26.04 -0.25 -12.76
N VAL A 392 -26.09 -0.80 -13.97
CA VAL A 392 -24.89 -1.05 -14.79
C VAL A 392 -24.29 0.29 -15.23
N ILE A 393 -22.99 0.49 -14.94
CA ILE A 393 -22.22 1.64 -15.40
C ILE A 393 -21.54 1.30 -16.73
N ASP A 394 -21.70 2.17 -17.72
CA ASP A 394 -20.96 2.08 -18.97
C ASP A 394 -19.48 2.41 -18.73
N LEU A 395 -18.63 1.39 -18.83
CA LEU A 395 -17.19 1.49 -18.56
C LEU A 395 -16.44 2.37 -19.58
N SER A 396 -17.03 2.63 -20.75
CA SER A 396 -16.43 3.49 -21.78
C SER A 396 -16.42 4.96 -21.41
N ASN A 397 -17.27 5.36 -20.44
CA ASN A 397 -17.43 6.74 -19.99
C ASN A 397 -16.79 6.99 -18.62
N ILE A 398 -15.91 6.10 -18.15
CA ILE A 398 -15.25 6.32 -16.87
C ILE A 398 -14.23 7.46 -17.02
N PRO A 399 -14.34 8.54 -16.23
CA PRO A 399 -13.46 9.69 -16.32
C PRO A 399 -12.06 9.32 -15.86
N GLU A 400 -11.04 9.65 -16.64
CA GLU A 400 -9.65 9.54 -16.20
C GLU A 400 -9.30 10.66 -15.21
N PRO A 401 -8.42 10.40 -14.22
CA PRO A 401 -7.98 11.44 -13.30
C PRO A 401 -7.19 12.47 -14.11
N VAL A 402 -7.46 13.76 -13.88
CA VAL A 402 -6.64 14.83 -14.48
C VAL A 402 -5.20 14.65 -13.98
N GLU A 403 -4.26 14.46 -14.90
CA GLU A 403 -2.82 14.43 -14.58
C GLU A 403 -2.42 15.78 -14.01
N THR A 404 -2.43 15.88 -12.69
CA THR A 404 -1.65 16.87 -11.96
C THR A 404 -0.29 16.22 -11.72
N PRO A 405 0.84 16.79 -12.20
CA PRO A 405 2.16 16.26 -11.86
C PRO A 405 2.23 16.06 -10.35
N ASP A 406 2.55 14.83 -9.94
CA ASP A 406 2.62 14.50 -8.53
C ASP A 406 3.78 15.28 -7.93
N LEU A 407 3.48 16.23 -7.04
CA LEU A 407 4.50 16.98 -6.33
C LEU A 407 5.28 16.09 -5.34
N SER A 408 4.93 14.81 -5.21
CA SER A 408 5.75 13.82 -4.53
C SER A 408 7.05 13.48 -5.26
N ASP A 409 7.18 13.81 -6.56
CA ASP A 409 8.48 13.78 -7.26
C ASP A 409 9.34 15.01 -6.92
N ALA A 410 8.84 15.91 -6.05
CA ALA A 410 9.48 17.16 -5.69
C ALA A 410 9.43 17.46 -4.18
N THR A 411 9.70 16.49 -3.30
CA THR A 411 10.17 16.78 -1.93
C THR A 411 11.07 15.67 -1.38
N ASP A 412 12.37 16.00 -1.32
CA ASP A 412 13.49 15.49 -0.49
C ASP A 412 13.81 13.98 -0.38
#